data_AF-J2JH02-F1
#
_entry.id   AF-J2JH02-F1
#
_cell.length_a   1.000
_cell.length_b   1.000
_cell.length_c   1.000
_cell.angle_alpha   90.00
_cell.angle_beta   90.00
_cell.angle_gamma   90.00
#
_symmetry.space_group_name_H-M   'P 1'
#
loop_
_entity.id
_entity.type
_entity.pdbx_description
1 polymer ?
#
loop_
_entity_poly.entity_id
_entity_poly.type
_entity_poly.pdbx_seq_one_letter_code
_entity_poly.pdbx_strand_id
1 'polypeptide(L)'
;MRLKHFYKIVLLLIITGFSVSCSKNDDEAPQLSVSAKTVSFEPEGGTSEEITIEANSTWSVSNSATSWLQLTKTSGNSGTTATQFTALSNETGLTRSVILTVEAGNGQARRITITQTGNLYPTYNLTPKAPDETGMSSTALQLAAKMRMGMGINIGNTMESPNEGEWVNSKITESYIKFLKQTGFNAVRLPTGWVWSHLSDPAKMKIDPVWLNRVKEVVKWCVDNDMYVVLNAHGDDGWLEKSVNKAMQETINAKQKAIWEQIATTMRDFDEHLIFAGTNEPAVDNAEQMAILNSYHETFIKAVRSTGGKNSYRVLVVQGPSTDIIKTSQLMTPTTLPHDPVPNRLMLEVHFYGPWHFNLPKDGLYNADTKASYYWGAGNHSIIEPLRNAPDGEEDELSAEIGKIKKFVDAGIPVMLGEYGTWRRTAEYNGQIPLDTEMHNKSVDAWATFVTKTAKANGILPFWWEIGFNLDRANNSVKDQALINAIKAGYN
;
A
#
# COMPACT_ATOMS: atom_id res chain seq x y z
N MET A 1 84.44 38.38 27.70
CA MET A 1 84.11 36.95 27.49
C MET A 1 83.31 36.84 26.19
N ARG A 2 84.00 36.45 25.10
CA ARG A 2 83.56 35.92 23.77
C ARG A 2 82.24 36.47 23.19
N LEU A 3 82.14 37.33 22.16
CA LEU A 3 82.86 37.53 20.89
C LEU A 3 82.69 36.42 19.83
N LYS A 4 81.90 36.69 18.77
CA LYS A 4 82.02 36.23 17.35
C LYS A 4 81.20 37.21 16.47
N HIS A 5 81.69 38.23 15.75
CA HIS A 5 82.61 38.37 14.57
C HIS A 5 82.05 37.77 13.26
N PHE A 6 81.51 38.60 12.34
CA PHE A 6 82.11 39.11 11.05
C PHE A 6 81.88 38.16 9.84
N TYR A 7 81.69 38.51 8.55
CA TYR A 7 81.91 39.70 7.68
C TYR A 7 81.20 39.45 6.30
N LYS A 8 81.21 40.50 5.44
CA LYS A 8 81.13 40.55 3.94
C LYS A 8 79.75 40.88 3.33
N ILE A 9 79.55 41.62 2.22
CA ILE A 9 80.22 42.71 1.44
C ILE A 9 79.23 42.97 0.26
N VAL A 10 78.89 44.24 -0.01
CA VAL A 10 78.69 44.95 -1.31
C VAL A 10 78.07 44.18 -2.52
N LEU A 11 77.05 44.75 -3.21
CA LEU A 11 77.13 45.34 -4.58
C LEU A 11 75.73 45.58 -5.23
N LEU A 12 75.56 46.76 -5.87
CA LEU A 12 74.70 47.14 -7.03
C LEU A 12 73.19 46.74 -7.00
N LEU A 13 72.20 47.54 -7.42
CA LEU A 13 72.10 48.35 -8.64
C LEU A 13 70.84 49.24 -8.59
N ILE A 14 70.93 50.37 -9.29
CA ILE A 14 69.92 51.40 -9.53
C ILE A 14 68.85 50.89 -10.51
N ILE A 15 67.64 51.45 -10.43
CA ILE A 15 66.80 51.98 -11.53
C ILE A 15 65.32 51.64 -11.30
N THR A 16 64.59 52.71 -10.99
CA THR A 16 63.15 52.92 -11.13
C THR A 16 62.56 52.33 -12.41
N GLY A 17 61.51 51.52 -12.27
CA GLY A 17 60.71 51.01 -13.39
C GLY A 17 59.22 51.12 -13.08
N PHE A 18 58.58 52.11 -13.72
CA PHE A 18 57.16 52.27 -14.02
C PHE A 18 56.17 51.27 -13.38
N SER A 19 55.36 51.79 -12.46
CA SER A 19 54.07 51.20 -12.08
C SER A 19 53.09 51.35 -13.27
N VAL A 20 53.00 50.31 -14.10
CA VAL A 20 51.82 50.10 -14.96
C VAL A 20 50.76 49.45 -14.09
N SER A 21 49.77 50.25 -13.70
CA SER A 21 48.53 49.79 -13.09
C SER A 21 47.69 49.06 -14.14
N CYS A 22 47.85 47.74 -14.23
CA CYS A 22 46.82 46.88 -14.82
C CYS A 22 45.75 46.65 -13.75
N SER A 23 44.64 47.40 -13.80
CA SER A 23 43.41 47.01 -13.12
C SER A 23 42.91 45.72 -13.77
N LYS A 24 43.19 44.57 -13.16
CA LYS A 24 42.40 43.37 -13.43
C LYS A 24 41.01 43.68 -12.91
N ASN A 25 40.06 43.88 -13.82
CA ASN A 25 38.66 43.72 -13.47
C ASN A 25 38.52 42.24 -13.07
N ASP A 26 38.39 41.99 -11.77
CA ASP A 26 37.94 40.69 -11.28
C ASP A 26 36.46 40.57 -11.65
N ASP A 27 36.18 40.17 -12.88
CA ASP A 27 34.83 39.78 -13.28
C ASP A 27 34.42 38.61 -12.39
N GLU A 28 33.39 38.82 -11.54
CA GLU A 28 32.83 37.76 -10.72
C GLU A 28 32.47 36.56 -11.60
N ALA A 29 32.84 35.35 -11.15
CA ALA A 29 32.55 34.14 -11.90
C ALA A 29 31.04 34.05 -12.21
N PRO A 30 30.62 33.69 -13.43
CA PRO A 30 29.22 33.56 -13.78
C PRO A 30 28.46 32.66 -12.80
N GLN A 31 27.32 33.14 -12.29
CA GLN A 31 26.47 32.42 -11.35
C GLN A 31 25.03 32.38 -11.84
N LEU A 32 24.44 31.17 -11.82
CA LEU A 32 23.02 30.90 -11.99
C LEU A 32 22.65 29.63 -11.19
N SER A 33 21.65 29.72 -10.33
CA SER A 33 21.10 28.59 -9.59
C SER A 33 19.57 28.63 -9.61
N VAL A 34 18.95 27.46 -9.50
CA VAL A 34 17.50 27.29 -9.36
C VAL A 34 17.25 26.33 -8.21
N SER A 35 16.27 26.62 -7.35
CA SER A 35 15.99 25.79 -6.17
C SER A 35 15.36 24.43 -6.50
N ALA A 36 14.75 24.29 -7.69
CA ALA A 36 14.17 23.04 -8.17
C ALA A 36 14.64 22.68 -9.58
N LYS A 37 14.95 21.40 -9.79
CA LYS A 37 15.24 20.82 -11.12
C LYS A 37 14.01 20.19 -11.77
N THR A 38 13.02 19.83 -10.95
CA THR A 38 11.78 19.19 -11.38
C THR A 38 10.61 19.77 -10.59
N VAL A 39 9.49 20.00 -11.26
CA VAL A 39 8.21 20.35 -10.62
C VAL A 39 7.14 19.47 -11.22
N SER A 40 6.32 18.84 -10.37
CA SER A 40 5.25 17.96 -10.81
C SER A 40 3.90 18.51 -10.37
N PHE A 41 2.91 18.42 -11.25
CA PHE A 41 1.53 18.77 -10.97
C PHE A 41 0.63 17.55 -11.12
N GLU A 42 -0.37 17.46 -10.25
CA GLU A 42 -1.46 16.51 -10.40
C GLU A 42 -2.36 16.94 -11.59
N PRO A 43 -3.23 16.04 -12.09
CA PRO A 43 -4.01 16.33 -13.28
C PRO A 43 -4.92 17.55 -13.13
N GLU A 44 -5.41 17.85 -11.92
CA GLU A 44 -6.23 19.05 -11.65
C GLU A 44 -5.46 20.37 -11.77
N GLY A 45 -4.12 20.32 -11.77
CA GLY A 45 -3.25 21.50 -11.80
C GLY A 45 -3.02 22.11 -10.42
N GLY A 46 -2.77 23.42 -10.37
CA GLY A 46 -2.51 24.16 -9.14
C GLY A 46 -1.24 25.01 -9.21
N THR A 47 -0.82 25.54 -8.07
CA THR A 47 0.37 26.40 -7.95
C THR A 47 1.46 25.67 -7.17
N SER A 48 2.70 25.74 -7.66
CA SER A 48 3.87 25.14 -7.01
C SER A 48 4.25 25.87 -5.72
N GLU A 49 5.09 25.23 -4.91
CA GLU A 49 5.91 25.96 -3.95
C GLU A 49 6.80 27.00 -4.66
N GLU A 50 7.36 27.92 -3.86
CA GLU A 50 8.22 28.97 -4.36
C GLU A 50 9.53 28.42 -4.95
N ILE A 51 9.80 28.76 -6.20
CA ILE A 51 11.05 28.46 -6.89
C ILE A 51 11.94 29.70 -6.84
N THR A 52 13.13 29.54 -6.26
CA THR A 52 14.13 30.60 -6.17
C THR A 52 15.09 30.51 -7.34
N ILE A 53 15.30 31.63 -8.04
CA ILE A 53 16.33 31.81 -9.07
C ILE A 53 17.36 32.80 -8.52
N GLU A 54 18.61 32.40 -8.49
CA GLU A 54 19.73 33.25 -8.05
C GLU A 54 20.70 33.41 -9.22
N ALA A 55 21.01 34.65 -9.60
CA ALA A 55 21.95 34.94 -10.67
C ALA A 55 22.76 36.19 -10.36
N ASN A 56 24.00 36.28 -10.84
CA ASN A 56 24.78 37.53 -10.78
C ASN A 56 24.69 38.37 -12.06
N SER A 57 23.73 38.07 -12.94
CA SER A 57 23.38 38.86 -14.12
C SER A 57 21.86 38.85 -14.36
N THR A 58 21.38 39.59 -15.36
CA THR A 58 19.99 39.47 -15.80
C THR A 58 19.68 38.05 -16.26
N TRP A 59 18.43 37.62 -16.13
CA TRP A 59 18.01 36.29 -16.57
C TRP A 59 16.59 36.30 -17.14
N SER A 60 16.28 35.27 -17.92
CA SER A 60 14.95 35.00 -18.47
C SER A 60 14.61 33.52 -18.44
N VAL A 61 13.33 33.19 -18.47
CA VAL A 61 12.82 31.82 -18.60
C VAL A 61 12.10 31.67 -19.94
N SER A 62 12.55 30.71 -20.74
CA SER A 62 11.83 30.26 -21.92
C SER A 62 10.76 29.24 -21.52
N ASN A 63 9.50 29.56 -21.79
CA ASN A 63 8.34 28.70 -21.54
C ASN A 63 7.57 28.48 -22.83
N SER A 64 7.68 27.29 -23.43
CA SER A 64 6.91 26.90 -24.63
C SER A 64 5.50 26.38 -24.31
N ALA A 65 5.15 26.24 -23.03
CA ALA A 65 3.90 25.68 -22.52
C ALA A 65 2.95 26.74 -21.94
N THR A 66 3.00 27.99 -22.44
CA THR A 66 2.19 29.11 -21.93
C THR A 66 0.68 28.87 -21.97
N SER A 67 0.21 27.94 -22.79
CA SER A 67 -1.21 27.54 -22.86
C SER A 67 -1.70 26.81 -21.61
N TRP A 68 -0.81 26.21 -20.81
CA TRP A 68 -1.19 25.46 -19.62
C TRP A 68 -0.29 25.69 -18.40
N LEU A 69 0.84 26.37 -18.55
CA LEU A 69 1.79 26.66 -17.47
C LEU A 69 2.10 28.16 -17.42
N GLN A 70 1.72 28.80 -16.33
CA GLN A 70 1.96 30.21 -16.07
C GLN A 70 3.05 30.41 -15.02
N LEU A 71 3.88 31.43 -15.20
CA LEU A 71 4.96 31.79 -14.28
C LEU A 71 4.67 33.18 -13.72
N THR A 72 4.81 33.38 -12.41
CA THR A 72 4.66 34.72 -11.81
C THR A 72 5.76 35.68 -12.26
N LYS A 73 6.96 35.16 -12.55
CA LYS A 73 8.06 35.90 -13.18
C LYS A 73 8.74 35.07 -14.26
N THR A 74 8.97 35.70 -15.41
CA THR A 74 9.67 35.12 -16.57
C THR A 74 11.03 35.77 -16.84
N SER A 75 11.41 36.80 -16.09
CA SER A 75 12.73 37.44 -16.14
C SER A 75 13.05 38.17 -14.84
N GLY A 76 14.31 38.53 -14.65
CA GLY A 76 14.79 39.30 -13.51
C GLY A 76 16.21 39.83 -13.68
N ASN A 77 16.65 40.61 -12.69
CA ASN A 77 18.01 41.16 -12.61
C ASN A 77 18.90 40.26 -11.75
N SER A 78 20.14 40.70 -11.50
CA SER A 78 21.03 40.05 -10.54
C SER A 78 20.43 40.03 -9.12
N GLY A 79 20.85 39.05 -8.34
CA GLY A 79 20.32 38.74 -7.01
C GLY A 79 19.40 37.53 -7.00
N THR A 80 18.64 37.42 -5.92
CA THR A 80 17.71 36.32 -5.66
C THR A 80 16.28 36.73 -6.00
N THR A 81 15.61 35.93 -6.81
CA THR A 81 14.21 36.15 -7.20
C THR A 81 13.35 34.91 -6.97
N ALA A 82 12.25 35.09 -6.25
CA ALA A 82 11.17 34.13 -6.14
C ALA A 82 10.23 34.15 -7.36
N THR A 83 9.88 32.97 -7.88
CA THR A 83 8.84 32.74 -8.89
C THR A 83 8.00 31.51 -8.52
N GLN A 84 6.77 31.43 -9.00
CA GLN A 84 5.87 30.30 -8.81
C GLN A 84 5.30 29.86 -10.15
N PHE A 85 5.04 28.56 -10.27
CA PHE A 85 4.48 27.95 -11.47
C PHE A 85 3.03 27.58 -11.21
N THR A 86 2.11 27.96 -12.09
CA THR A 86 0.70 27.59 -12.02
C THR A 86 0.33 26.78 -13.24
N ALA A 87 -0.01 25.51 -13.04
CA ALA A 87 -0.52 24.64 -14.09
C ALA A 87 -2.04 24.66 -14.12
N LEU A 88 -2.63 24.79 -15.32
CA LEU A 88 -4.06 24.55 -15.53
C LEU A 88 -4.35 23.05 -15.48
N SER A 89 -5.63 22.69 -15.30
CA SER A 89 -6.09 21.29 -15.38
C SER A 89 -5.65 20.62 -16.70
N ASN A 90 -5.29 19.35 -16.62
CA ASN A 90 -4.91 18.51 -17.75
C ASN A 90 -6.09 17.63 -18.19
N GLU A 91 -6.85 18.13 -19.16
CA GLU A 91 -8.02 17.44 -19.71
C GLU A 91 -7.69 16.54 -20.91
N THR A 92 -6.41 16.40 -21.25
CA THR A 92 -5.99 15.63 -22.45
C THR A 92 -6.01 14.12 -22.23
N GLY A 93 -6.14 13.66 -20.99
CA GLY A 93 -6.05 12.25 -20.60
C GLY A 93 -4.63 11.69 -20.53
N LEU A 94 -3.63 12.39 -21.09
CA LEU A 94 -2.24 11.93 -21.14
C LEU A 94 -1.33 12.83 -20.30
N THR A 95 -0.30 12.23 -19.71
CA THR A 95 0.77 12.99 -19.07
C THR A 95 1.44 13.94 -20.08
N ARG A 96 1.62 15.20 -19.67
CA ARG A 96 2.30 16.23 -20.46
C ARG A 96 3.52 16.76 -19.72
N SER A 97 4.55 17.17 -20.46
CA SER A 97 5.77 17.72 -19.87
C SER A 97 6.36 18.83 -20.74
N VAL A 98 7.07 19.75 -20.10
CA VAL A 98 7.87 20.80 -20.73
C VAL A 98 9.19 20.97 -19.98
N ILE A 99 10.25 21.31 -20.69
CA ILE A 99 11.52 21.73 -20.07
C ILE A 99 11.60 23.25 -20.17
N LEU A 100 11.55 23.94 -19.04
CA LEU A 100 11.85 25.35 -18.95
C LEU A 100 13.37 25.54 -18.96
N THR A 101 13.85 26.52 -19.73
CA THR A 101 15.26 26.91 -19.71
C THR A 101 15.36 28.30 -19.10
N VAL A 102 16.08 28.40 -17.99
CA VAL A 102 16.46 29.66 -17.34
C VAL A 102 17.84 30.03 -17.88
N GLU A 103 17.94 31.16 -18.59
CA GLU A 103 19.18 31.64 -19.18
C GLU A 103 19.60 32.95 -18.49
N ALA A 104 20.87 33.05 -18.13
CA ALA A 104 21.47 34.25 -17.57
C ALA A 104 22.29 34.98 -18.64
N GLY A 105 22.33 36.31 -18.59
CA GLY A 105 23.06 37.16 -19.52
C GLY A 105 24.58 36.95 -19.52
N ASN A 106 25.09 36.28 -18.49
CA ASN A 106 26.48 35.80 -18.39
C ASN A 106 26.75 34.46 -19.11
N GLY A 107 25.77 33.93 -19.86
CA GLY A 107 25.91 32.71 -20.67
C GLY A 107 25.61 31.40 -19.93
N GLN A 108 25.24 31.44 -18.64
CA GLN A 108 24.80 30.23 -17.95
C GLN A 108 23.34 29.87 -18.25
N ALA A 109 23.03 28.56 -18.25
CA ALA A 109 21.68 28.07 -18.35
C ALA A 109 21.38 26.98 -17.30
N ARG A 110 20.14 26.94 -16.82
CA ARG A 110 19.59 25.87 -15.98
C ARG A 110 18.27 25.38 -16.56
N ARG A 111 18.00 24.09 -16.37
CA ARG A 111 16.78 23.44 -16.85
C ARG A 111 15.90 23.06 -15.68
N ILE A 112 14.60 23.27 -15.85
CA ILE A 112 13.58 22.81 -14.92
C ILE A 112 12.58 21.97 -15.72
N THR A 113 12.49 20.69 -15.42
CA THR A 113 11.50 19.81 -16.04
C THR A 113 10.17 19.95 -15.30
N ILE A 114 9.13 20.30 -16.02
CA ILE A 114 7.77 20.37 -15.50
C ILE A 114 6.99 19.20 -16.05
N THR A 115 6.34 18.42 -15.18
CA THR A 115 5.49 17.31 -15.58
C THR A 115 4.12 17.48 -14.97
N GLN A 116 3.07 17.23 -15.75
CA GLN A 116 1.72 17.16 -15.23
C GLN A 116 1.09 15.84 -15.66
N THR A 117 0.67 15.05 -14.68
CA THR A 117 0.08 13.72 -14.92
C THR A 117 -1.21 13.83 -15.73
N GLY A 118 -1.51 12.81 -16.53
CA GLY A 118 -2.77 12.70 -17.27
C GLY A 118 -3.96 12.42 -16.36
N ASN A 119 -5.17 12.79 -16.79
CA ASN A 119 -6.42 12.40 -16.12
C ASN A 119 -7.23 11.42 -16.98
N LEU A 120 -7.02 10.12 -16.81
CA LEU A 120 -7.75 9.11 -17.59
C LEU A 120 -9.24 9.02 -17.23
N TYR A 121 -9.61 9.44 -16.02
CA TYR A 121 -10.99 9.39 -15.51
C TYR A 121 -11.34 10.72 -14.83
N PRO A 122 -12.62 11.12 -14.79
CA PRO A 122 -13.01 12.32 -14.03
C PRO A 122 -12.65 12.17 -12.55
N THR A 123 -12.43 13.30 -11.86
CA THR A 123 -12.40 13.27 -10.39
C THR A 123 -13.79 12.97 -9.83
N TYR A 124 -13.81 12.16 -8.78
CA TYR A 124 -14.98 11.84 -7.98
C TYR A 124 -14.94 12.48 -6.58
N ASN A 125 -13.86 13.19 -6.23
CA ASN A 125 -13.79 14.04 -5.04
C ASN A 125 -14.55 15.37 -5.24
N LEU A 126 -15.87 15.28 -5.46
CA LEU A 126 -16.70 16.44 -5.79
C LEU A 126 -17.22 17.19 -4.56
N THR A 127 -17.12 16.59 -3.37
CA THR A 127 -17.65 17.15 -2.12
C THR A 127 -16.67 16.99 -0.95
N PRO A 128 -15.41 17.44 -1.06
CA PRO A 128 -14.45 17.33 0.04
C PRO A 128 -14.97 18.04 1.30
N LYS A 129 -14.74 17.45 2.47
CA LYS A 129 -15.08 18.05 3.77
C LYS A 129 -13.82 18.52 4.48
N ALA A 130 -13.93 19.52 5.36
CA ALA A 130 -12.85 19.81 6.30
C ALA A 130 -12.54 18.56 7.16
N PRO A 131 -11.30 18.38 7.65
CA PRO A 131 -10.97 17.27 8.56
C PRO A 131 -11.92 17.19 9.76
N ASP A 132 -12.33 15.97 10.12
CA ASP A 132 -13.19 15.68 11.27
C ASP A 132 -12.63 14.51 12.06
N GLU A 133 -12.16 14.76 13.29
CA GLU A 133 -11.57 13.74 14.16
C GLU A 133 -12.59 13.01 15.04
N THR A 134 -13.88 13.34 14.94
CA THR A 134 -14.93 12.76 15.78
C THR A 134 -15.00 11.25 15.60
N GLY A 135 -14.67 10.49 16.65
CA GLY A 135 -14.61 9.03 16.61
C GLY A 135 -13.40 8.45 15.85
N MET A 136 -12.35 9.25 15.59
CA MET A 136 -11.14 8.86 14.84
C MET A 136 -9.85 8.97 15.66
N SER A 137 -9.96 8.89 16.99
CA SER A 137 -8.87 9.19 17.92
C SER A 137 -7.71 8.18 17.90
N SER A 138 -7.95 6.93 17.47
CA SER A 138 -6.96 5.85 17.61
C SER A 138 -5.89 5.89 16.52
N THR A 139 -4.60 5.91 16.91
CA THR A 139 -3.52 5.55 15.98
C THR A 139 -3.74 4.14 15.42
N ALA A 140 -3.04 3.80 14.33
CA ALA A 140 -3.06 2.44 13.79
C ALA A 140 -2.74 1.39 14.86
N LEU A 141 -1.74 1.65 15.73
CA LEU A 141 -1.37 0.73 16.81
C LEU A 141 -2.47 0.58 17.86
N GLN A 142 -3.12 1.67 18.26
CA GLN A 142 -4.24 1.62 19.19
C GLN A 142 -5.43 0.88 18.59
N LEU A 143 -5.74 1.13 17.31
CA LEU A 143 -6.83 0.47 16.60
C LEU A 143 -6.58 -1.04 16.43
N ALA A 144 -5.33 -1.41 16.11
CA ALA A 144 -4.89 -2.80 16.09
C ALA A 144 -5.08 -3.48 17.45
N ALA A 145 -4.75 -2.81 18.56
CA ALA A 145 -4.97 -3.34 19.90
C ALA A 145 -6.46 -3.54 20.22
N LYS A 146 -7.35 -2.64 19.76
CA LYS A 146 -8.80 -2.82 19.90
C LYS A 146 -9.32 -4.00 19.10
N MET A 147 -8.86 -4.16 17.84
CA MET A 147 -9.19 -5.33 17.04
C MET A 147 -8.74 -6.63 17.72
N ARG A 148 -7.57 -6.63 18.38
CA ARG A 148 -7.05 -7.80 19.12
C ARG A 148 -7.91 -8.28 20.28
N MET A 149 -8.89 -7.51 20.72
CA MET A 149 -9.80 -7.98 21.77
C MET A 149 -10.65 -9.18 21.34
N GLY A 150 -10.73 -9.47 20.04
CA GLY A 150 -11.28 -10.72 19.50
C GLY A 150 -10.55 -11.17 18.24
N MET A 151 -11.06 -12.22 17.60
CA MET A 151 -10.46 -12.79 16.39
C MET A 151 -10.84 -11.98 15.14
N GLY A 152 -10.00 -12.02 14.10
CA GLY A 152 -10.32 -11.52 12.77
C GLY A 152 -10.86 -12.61 11.84
N ILE A 153 -11.77 -12.27 10.94
CA ILE A 153 -12.31 -13.18 9.91
C ILE A 153 -12.54 -12.46 8.58
N ASN A 154 -12.31 -13.13 7.47
CA ASN A 154 -12.73 -12.69 6.14
C ASN A 154 -14.14 -13.20 5.84
N ILE A 155 -14.95 -12.38 5.18
CA ILE A 155 -16.16 -12.86 4.50
C ILE A 155 -15.81 -13.07 3.02
N GLY A 156 -15.05 -14.13 2.75
CA GLY A 156 -14.53 -14.44 1.42
C GLY A 156 -15.57 -15.04 0.47
N ASN A 157 -15.22 -15.07 -0.81
CA ASN A 157 -16.01 -15.51 -1.96
C ASN A 157 -17.42 -14.90 -2.04
N THR A 158 -17.59 -13.67 -1.58
CA THR A 158 -18.89 -13.03 -1.37
C THR A 158 -19.06 -11.68 -2.05
N MET A 159 -18.35 -10.63 -1.63
CA MET A 159 -18.48 -9.31 -2.27
C MET A 159 -17.40 -9.09 -3.34
N GLU A 160 -16.41 -9.98 -3.43
CA GLU A 160 -15.43 -10.05 -4.50
C GLU A 160 -15.85 -10.95 -5.68
N SER A 161 -16.93 -11.71 -5.53
CA SER A 161 -17.52 -12.47 -6.64
C SER A 161 -18.29 -11.55 -7.59
N PRO A 162 -18.41 -11.87 -8.90
CA PRO A 162 -19.00 -10.98 -9.89
C PRO A 162 -20.40 -10.48 -9.53
N ASN A 163 -21.20 -11.36 -8.91
CA ASN A 163 -22.41 -11.00 -8.19
C ASN A 163 -22.26 -11.38 -6.72
N GLU A 164 -22.87 -10.61 -5.82
CA GLU A 164 -22.74 -10.88 -4.38
C GLU A 164 -23.20 -12.29 -4.02
N GLY A 165 -22.26 -13.08 -3.49
CA GLY A 165 -22.50 -14.43 -3.00
C GLY A 165 -22.55 -15.49 -4.11
N GLU A 166 -22.11 -15.19 -5.33
CA GLU A 166 -22.16 -16.14 -6.46
C GLU A 166 -21.29 -17.39 -6.26
N TRP A 167 -20.16 -17.25 -5.56
CA TRP A 167 -19.23 -18.36 -5.31
C TRP A 167 -19.51 -19.10 -4.00
N VAL A 168 -20.58 -18.73 -3.31
CA VAL A 168 -21.03 -19.28 -2.03
C VAL A 168 -22.56 -19.39 -2.03
N ASN A 169 -23.13 -19.69 -0.87
CA ASN A 169 -24.52 -20.14 -0.79
C ASN A 169 -25.47 -19.02 -0.33
N SER A 170 -24.94 -17.83 0.00
CA SER A 170 -25.72 -16.72 0.55
C SER A 170 -24.97 -15.38 0.52
N LYS A 171 -25.74 -14.31 0.35
CA LYS A 171 -25.33 -12.92 0.57
C LYS A 171 -25.05 -12.64 2.04
N ILE A 172 -24.40 -11.52 2.33
CA ILE A 172 -24.17 -11.09 3.71
C ILE A 172 -25.49 -10.59 4.30
N THR A 173 -25.76 -10.90 5.57
CA THR A 173 -26.91 -10.38 6.32
C THR A 173 -26.43 -9.79 7.64
N GLU A 174 -27.19 -8.85 8.20
CA GLU A 174 -26.88 -8.34 9.54
C GLU A 174 -26.87 -9.46 10.60
N SER A 175 -27.77 -10.44 10.48
CA SER A 175 -27.80 -11.60 11.39
C SER A 175 -26.51 -12.41 11.34
N TYR A 176 -25.86 -12.48 10.16
CA TYR A 176 -24.58 -13.15 10.03
C TYR A 176 -23.47 -12.37 10.74
N ILE A 177 -23.45 -11.04 10.62
CA ILE A 177 -22.50 -10.19 11.37
C ILE A 177 -22.67 -10.39 12.88
N LYS A 178 -23.91 -10.40 13.38
CA LYS A 178 -24.22 -10.70 14.79
C LYS A 178 -23.73 -12.10 15.21
N PHE A 179 -23.92 -13.09 14.35
CA PHE A 179 -23.44 -14.46 14.57
C PHE A 179 -21.91 -14.55 14.62
N LEU A 180 -21.20 -13.84 13.75
CA LEU A 180 -19.73 -13.75 13.80
C LEU A 180 -19.27 -13.15 15.14
N LYS A 181 -19.89 -12.05 15.59
CA LYS A 181 -19.59 -11.44 16.90
C LYS A 181 -19.81 -12.42 18.06
N GLN A 182 -20.96 -13.11 18.07
CA GLN A 182 -21.27 -14.14 19.08
C GLN A 182 -20.30 -15.32 19.06
N THR A 183 -19.76 -15.64 17.89
CA THR A 183 -18.74 -16.69 17.74
C THR A 183 -17.39 -16.26 18.31
N GLY A 184 -17.16 -14.98 18.58
CA GLY A 184 -15.93 -14.45 19.20
C GLY A 184 -15.04 -13.66 18.25
N PHE A 185 -15.51 -13.36 17.04
CA PHE A 185 -14.84 -12.44 16.13
C PHE A 185 -15.16 -10.99 16.49
N ASN A 186 -14.19 -10.11 16.33
CA ASN A 186 -14.32 -8.68 16.61
C ASN A 186 -13.96 -7.79 15.40
N ALA A 187 -13.31 -8.38 14.40
CA ALA A 187 -12.96 -7.70 13.16
C ALA A 187 -13.33 -8.55 11.94
N VAL A 188 -13.90 -7.90 10.94
CA VAL A 188 -14.22 -8.48 9.63
C VAL A 188 -13.30 -7.86 8.59
N ARG A 189 -12.68 -8.67 7.75
CA ARG A 189 -12.14 -8.23 6.47
C ARG A 189 -13.18 -8.53 5.39
N LEU A 190 -13.45 -7.54 4.55
CA LEU A 190 -14.51 -7.56 3.54
C LEU A 190 -13.89 -7.44 2.13
N PRO A 191 -13.40 -8.57 1.57
CA PRO A 191 -13.00 -8.67 0.17
C PRO A 191 -14.11 -8.14 -0.75
N THR A 192 -13.83 -7.11 -1.56
CA THR A 192 -14.85 -6.48 -2.42
C THR A 192 -14.33 -6.20 -3.83
N GLY A 193 -15.10 -6.61 -4.84
CA GLY A 193 -14.87 -6.32 -6.26
C GLY A 193 -15.53 -5.01 -6.68
N TRP A 194 -14.97 -4.32 -7.68
CA TRP A 194 -15.41 -2.98 -8.08
C TRP A 194 -15.35 -2.75 -9.60
N VAL A 195 -14.18 -2.99 -10.18
CA VAL A 195 -13.78 -2.69 -11.56
C VAL A 195 -14.29 -3.72 -12.55
N TRP A 196 -14.26 -5.02 -12.23
CA TRP A 196 -14.60 -6.06 -13.19
C TRP A 196 -16.11 -6.14 -13.48
N SER A 197 -16.93 -6.13 -12.43
CA SER A 197 -18.38 -6.40 -12.53
C SER A 197 -19.29 -5.27 -12.07
N HIS A 198 -18.75 -4.22 -11.42
CA HIS A 198 -19.56 -3.23 -10.71
C HIS A 198 -19.33 -1.78 -11.16
N LEU A 199 -19.00 -1.59 -12.45
CA LEU A 199 -18.95 -0.27 -13.07
C LEU A 199 -20.23 0.01 -13.88
N SER A 200 -20.92 1.11 -13.56
CA SER A 200 -22.06 1.61 -14.34
C SER A 200 -21.62 2.39 -15.60
N ASP A 201 -20.41 2.95 -15.57
CA ASP A 201 -19.75 3.58 -16.73
C ASP A 201 -18.26 3.20 -16.72
N PRO A 202 -17.89 2.07 -17.37
CA PRO A 202 -16.51 1.60 -17.41
C PRO A 202 -15.52 2.60 -18.02
N ALA A 203 -15.96 3.39 -19.00
CA ALA A 203 -15.13 4.40 -19.66
C ALA A 203 -14.73 5.55 -18.70
N LYS A 204 -15.52 5.78 -17.65
CA LYS A 204 -15.25 6.78 -16.62
C LYS A 204 -14.85 6.19 -15.27
N MET A 205 -14.69 4.87 -15.17
CA MET A 205 -14.45 4.18 -13.89
C MET A 205 -15.53 4.48 -12.84
N LYS A 206 -16.79 4.68 -13.27
CA LYS A 206 -17.89 4.99 -12.35
C LYS A 206 -18.44 3.72 -11.74
N ILE A 207 -18.34 3.59 -10.42
CA ILE A 207 -18.92 2.45 -9.68
C ILE A 207 -20.45 2.54 -9.77
N ASP A 208 -21.12 1.40 -9.92
CA ASP A 208 -22.57 1.31 -9.82
C ASP A 208 -23.03 1.79 -8.42
N PRO A 209 -23.84 2.87 -8.34
CA PRO A 209 -24.36 3.36 -7.06
C PRO A 209 -25.14 2.32 -6.27
N VAL A 210 -25.80 1.36 -6.93
CA VAL A 210 -26.51 0.26 -6.25
C VAL A 210 -25.51 -0.63 -5.51
N TRP A 211 -24.41 -0.99 -6.17
CA TRP A 211 -23.34 -1.78 -5.57
C TRP A 211 -22.67 -1.03 -4.41
N LEU A 212 -22.32 0.24 -4.62
CA LEU A 212 -21.65 1.04 -3.61
C LEU A 212 -22.51 1.22 -2.34
N ASN A 213 -23.83 1.37 -2.51
CA ASN A 213 -24.78 1.40 -1.39
C ASN A 213 -24.91 0.04 -0.70
N ARG A 214 -24.85 -1.07 -1.46
CA ARG A 214 -24.87 -2.41 -0.89
C ARG A 214 -23.64 -2.69 -0.02
N VAL A 215 -22.45 -2.33 -0.48
CA VAL A 215 -21.23 -2.43 0.34
C VAL A 215 -21.35 -1.53 1.59
N LYS A 216 -21.90 -0.32 1.45
CA LYS A 216 -22.12 0.59 2.57
C LYS A 216 -23.05 0.01 3.62
N GLU A 217 -24.09 -0.71 3.20
CA GLU A 217 -25.02 -1.40 4.11
C GLU A 217 -24.31 -2.48 4.93
N VAL A 218 -23.47 -3.30 4.30
CA VAL A 218 -22.69 -4.34 5.01
C VAL A 218 -21.69 -3.71 5.99
N VAL A 219 -20.96 -2.68 5.56
CA VAL A 219 -20.07 -1.90 6.44
C VAL A 219 -20.86 -1.34 7.63
N LYS A 220 -22.05 -0.78 7.38
CA LYS A 220 -22.93 -0.27 8.44
C LYS A 220 -23.30 -1.36 9.43
N TRP A 221 -23.65 -2.57 8.98
CA TRP A 221 -23.96 -3.68 9.87
C TRP A 221 -22.79 -4.05 10.78
N CYS A 222 -21.55 -4.05 10.26
CA CYS A 222 -20.36 -4.25 11.10
C CYS A 222 -20.24 -3.15 12.17
N VAL A 223 -20.30 -1.88 11.76
CA VAL A 223 -20.12 -0.73 12.66
C VAL A 223 -21.24 -0.64 13.71
N ASP A 224 -22.51 -0.80 13.32
CA ASP A 224 -23.66 -0.77 14.22
C ASP A 224 -23.62 -1.89 15.27
N ASN A 225 -22.98 -3.02 14.93
CA ASN A 225 -22.79 -4.15 15.83
C ASN A 225 -21.43 -4.08 16.56
N ASP A 226 -20.75 -2.93 16.54
CA ASP A 226 -19.49 -2.70 17.26
C ASP A 226 -18.43 -3.74 16.87
N MET A 227 -18.27 -3.94 15.56
CA MET A 227 -17.21 -4.73 14.95
C MET A 227 -16.38 -3.84 14.02
N TYR A 228 -15.07 -4.08 14.00
CA TYR A 228 -14.19 -3.44 13.02
C TYR A 228 -14.39 -4.07 11.65
N VAL A 229 -14.28 -3.28 10.59
CA VAL A 229 -14.37 -3.74 9.21
C VAL A 229 -13.24 -3.16 8.36
N VAL A 230 -12.49 -4.05 7.70
CA VAL A 230 -11.44 -3.70 6.74
C VAL A 230 -12.00 -3.93 5.34
N LEU A 231 -12.32 -2.84 4.64
CA LEU A 231 -12.82 -2.86 3.27
C LEU A 231 -11.66 -2.67 2.28
N ASN A 232 -11.53 -3.55 1.29
CA ASN A 232 -10.49 -3.45 0.27
C ASN A 232 -11.02 -3.23 -1.15
N ALA A 233 -10.09 -3.04 -2.08
CA ALA A 233 -10.27 -3.38 -3.48
C ALA A 233 -9.59 -4.73 -3.73
N HIS A 234 -10.39 -5.78 -3.94
CA HIS A 234 -9.91 -7.15 -4.03
C HIS A 234 -9.36 -7.49 -5.43
N GLY A 235 -9.03 -8.77 -5.66
CA GLY A 235 -8.41 -9.26 -6.90
C GLY A 235 -9.15 -8.85 -8.17
N ASP A 236 -10.48 -9.01 -8.22
CA ASP A 236 -11.36 -8.35 -9.21
C ASP A 236 -10.87 -8.56 -10.67
N ASP A 237 -10.71 -9.84 -11.03
CA ASP A 237 -10.09 -10.38 -12.25
C ASP A 237 -8.60 -10.02 -12.50
N GLY A 238 -7.95 -9.44 -11.49
CA GLY A 238 -6.53 -9.11 -11.48
C GLY A 238 -6.22 -7.79 -12.19
N TRP A 239 -7.17 -6.85 -12.27
CA TRP A 239 -6.98 -5.56 -12.93
C TRP A 239 -5.73 -4.83 -12.40
N LEU A 240 -5.50 -4.87 -11.09
CA LEU A 240 -4.31 -4.35 -10.42
C LEU A 240 -3.24 -5.43 -10.25
N GLU A 241 -3.64 -6.61 -9.78
CA GLU A 241 -2.69 -7.62 -9.31
C GLU A 241 -1.80 -8.19 -10.41
N LYS A 242 -2.30 -8.25 -11.64
CA LYS A 242 -1.55 -8.69 -12.83
C LYS A 242 -0.87 -7.53 -13.58
N SER A 243 -0.93 -6.31 -13.02
CA SER A 243 -0.59 -5.06 -13.69
C SER A 243 0.45 -4.21 -12.94
N VAL A 244 1.29 -4.84 -12.11
CA VAL A 244 2.42 -4.15 -11.45
C VAL A 244 3.64 -4.11 -12.38
N ASN A 245 3.56 -3.27 -13.40
CA ASN A 245 4.62 -3.07 -14.38
C ASN A 245 4.58 -1.63 -14.94
N LYS A 246 5.68 -1.21 -15.58
CA LYS A 246 5.86 0.18 -16.00
C LYS A 246 4.80 0.63 -17.02
N ALA A 247 4.39 -0.24 -17.93
CA ALA A 247 3.42 0.08 -18.97
C ALA A 247 2.02 0.36 -18.40
N MET A 248 1.65 -0.33 -17.32
CA MET A 248 0.35 -0.18 -16.68
C MET A 248 0.32 0.87 -15.57
N GLN A 249 1.48 1.38 -15.13
CA GLN A 249 1.61 2.24 -13.96
C GLN A 249 0.66 3.46 -13.97
N GLU A 250 0.59 4.21 -15.07
CA GLU A 250 -0.29 5.38 -15.16
C GLU A 250 -1.76 4.99 -15.15
N THR A 251 -2.11 3.91 -15.87
CA THR A 251 -3.50 3.41 -15.94
C THR A 251 -4.00 2.92 -14.58
N ILE A 252 -3.19 2.15 -13.86
CA ILE A 252 -3.57 1.60 -12.56
C ILE A 252 -3.66 2.69 -11.49
N ASN A 253 -2.74 3.67 -11.49
CA ASN A 253 -2.87 4.84 -10.62
C ASN A 253 -4.18 5.60 -10.88
N ALA A 254 -4.52 5.86 -12.15
CA ALA A 254 -5.78 6.54 -12.47
C ALA A 254 -7.02 5.75 -12.02
N LYS A 255 -7.02 4.42 -12.21
CA LYS A 255 -8.09 3.53 -11.72
C LYS A 255 -8.19 3.56 -10.19
N GLN A 256 -7.08 3.41 -9.48
CA GLN A 256 -7.02 3.49 -8.01
C GLN A 256 -7.60 4.82 -7.52
N LYS A 257 -7.16 5.96 -8.09
CA LYS A 257 -7.70 7.28 -7.74
C LYS A 257 -9.23 7.33 -7.92
N ALA A 258 -9.72 6.91 -9.07
CA ALA A 258 -11.13 6.99 -9.40
C ALA A 258 -12.02 6.13 -8.49
N ILE A 259 -11.65 4.87 -8.23
CA ILE A 259 -12.45 4.00 -7.35
C ILE A 259 -12.36 4.46 -5.89
N TRP A 260 -11.18 4.83 -5.40
CA TRP A 260 -11.02 5.19 -4.00
C TRP A 260 -11.63 6.54 -3.65
N GLU A 261 -11.67 7.51 -4.57
CA GLU A 261 -12.43 8.75 -4.35
C GLU A 261 -13.94 8.47 -4.16
N GLN A 262 -14.52 7.53 -4.92
CA GLN A 262 -15.94 7.14 -4.81
C GLN A 262 -16.21 6.34 -3.53
N ILE A 263 -15.39 5.34 -3.24
CA ILE A 263 -15.48 4.50 -2.05
C ILE A 263 -15.32 5.35 -0.79
N ALA A 264 -14.22 6.11 -0.70
CA ALA A 264 -13.90 6.91 0.47
C ALA A 264 -14.98 7.99 0.70
N THR A 265 -15.47 8.66 -0.33
CA THR A 265 -16.56 9.66 -0.20
C THR A 265 -17.83 9.04 0.36
N THR A 266 -18.24 7.86 -0.15
CA THR A 266 -19.49 7.21 0.24
C THR A 266 -19.47 6.69 1.68
N MET A 267 -18.29 6.26 2.12
CA MET A 267 -18.03 5.68 3.43
C MET A 267 -17.49 6.68 4.46
N ARG A 268 -17.32 7.96 4.06
CA ARG A 268 -16.58 8.97 4.81
C ARG A 268 -17.06 9.16 6.25
N ASP A 269 -18.36 9.02 6.50
CA ASP A 269 -18.95 9.40 7.79
C ASP A 269 -18.90 8.28 8.85
N PHE A 270 -18.45 7.06 8.50
CA PHE A 270 -18.15 6.01 9.48
C PHE A 270 -16.94 6.37 10.34
N ASP A 271 -16.99 5.99 11.62
CA ASP A 271 -15.90 6.22 12.58
C ASP A 271 -14.73 5.25 12.37
N GLU A 272 -13.85 5.14 13.38
CA GLU A 272 -12.63 4.32 13.31
C GLU A 272 -12.89 2.81 13.20
N HIS A 273 -14.13 2.33 13.34
CA HIS A 273 -14.46 0.93 13.07
C HIS A 273 -14.26 0.57 11.61
N LEU A 274 -14.33 1.52 10.68
CA LEU A 274 -14.04 1.29 9.27
C LEU A 274 -12.59 1.63 8.92
N ILE A 275 -11.90 0.66 8.36
CA ILE A 275 -10.53 0.73 7.85
C ILE A 275 -10.55 0.45 6.34
N PHE A 276 -9.67 1.11 5.58
CA PHE A 276 -9.51 0.84 4.15
C PHE A 276 -8.18 0.14 3.86
N ALA A 277 -8.22 -0.89 3.01
CA ALA A 277 -7.06 -1.62 2.51
C ALA A 277 -6.92 -1.40 1.00
N GLY A 278 -5.79 -0.84 0.55
CA GLY A 278 -5.68 -0.29 -0.81
C GLY A 278 -5.79 -1.30 -1.96
N THR A 279 -5.30 -2.52 -1.76
CA THR A 279 -5.25 -3.61 -2.75
C THR A 279 -5.46 -4.98 -2.07
N ASN A 280 -5.27 -6.10 -2.80
CA ASN A 280 -5.24 -7.44 -2.23
C ASN A 280 -3.87 -8.11 -2.33
N GLU A 281 -3.50 -8.64 -3.51
CA GLU A 281 -2.32 -9.49 -3.71
C GLU A 281 -1.48 -9.03 -4.93
N PRO A 282 -0.92 -7.81 -4.91
CA PRO A 282 -0.22 -7.24 -6.04
C PRO A 282 1.03 -8.06 -6.43
N ALA A 283 1.06 -8.62 -7.64
CA ALA A 283 2.16 -9.48 -8.07
C ALA A 283 3.46 -8.67 -8.25
N VAL A 284 4.38 -8.82 -7.30
CA VAL A 284 5.66 -8.10 -7.26
C VAL A 284 6.77 -9.10 -6.95
N ASP A 285 7.81 -9.09 -7.76
CA ASP A 285 8.95 -10.00 -7.64
C ASP A 285 10.30 -9.27 -7.45
N ASN A 286 10.35 -7.96 -7.68
CA ASN A 286 11.57 -7.18 -7.63
C ASN A 286 11.37 -5.73 -7.18
N ALA A 287 12.49 -5.02 -6.97
CA ALA A 287 12.50 -3.66 -6.47
C ALA A 287 11.85 -2.63 -7.41
N GLU A 288 11.92 -2.81 -8.73
CA GLU A 288 11.26 -1.92 -9.70
C GLU A 288 9.75 -2.02 -9.57
N GLN A 289 9.23 -3.25 -9.53
CA GLN A 289 7.80 -3.51 -9.32
C GLN A 289 7.34 -3.02 -7.94
N MET A 290 8.19 -3.14 -6.90
CA MET A 290 7.88 -2.60 -5.57
C MET A 290 7.76 -1.07 -5.58
N ALA A 291 8.62 -0.37 -6.33
CA ALA A 291 8.50 1.08 -6.50
C ALA A 291 7.21 1.47 -7.24
N ILE A 292 6.78 0.66 -8.21
CA ILE A 292 5.50 0.83 -8.90
C ILE A 292 4.33 0.59 -7.95
N LEU A 293 4.36 -0.47 -7.14
CA LEU A 293 3.34 -0.75 -6.14
C LEU A 293 3.24 0.38 -5.10
N ASN A 294 4.38 0.91 -4.64
CA ASN A 294 4.37 2.08 -3.75
C ASN A 294 3.65 3.28 -4.38
N SER A 295 3.77 3.49 -5.69
CA SER A 295 2.98 4.54 -6.37
C SER A 295 1.47 4.27 -6.32
N TYR A 296 1.05 3.01 -6.42
CA TYR A 296 -0.37 2.63 -6.30
C TYR A 296 -0.90 2.88 -4.88
N HIS A 297 -0.10 2.53 -3.87
CA HIS A 297 -0.43 2.77 -2.46
C HIS A 297 -0.51 4.27 -2.14
N GLU A 298 0.44 5.07 -2.60
CA GLU A 298 0.42 6.52 -2.41
C GLU A 298 -0.78 7.17 -3.11
N THR A 299 -1.15 6.69 -4.31
CA THR A 299 -2.36 7.16 -5.00
C THR A 299 -3.62 6.82 -4.22
N PHE A 300 -3.72 5.60 -3.68
CA PHE A 300 -4.81 5.21 -2.77
C PHE A 300 -4.88 6.13 -1.55
N ILE A 301 -3.76 6.34 -0.85
CA ILE A 301 -3.69 7.19 0.35
C ILE A 301 -4.13 8.61 0.00
N LYS A 302 -3.57 9.21 -1.05
CA LYS A 302 -3.94 10.56 -1.52
C LYS A 302 -5.44 10.64 -1.85
N ALA A 303 -5.98 9.67 -2.58
CA ALA A 303 -7.40 9.63 -2.94
C ALA A 303 -8.31 9.57 -1.71
N VAL A 304 -7.97 8.77 -0.70
CA VAL A 304 -8.74 8.73 0.55
C VAL A 304 -8.63 10.05 1.31
N ARG A 305 -7.40 10.55 1.53
CA ARG A 305 -7.16 11.76 2.32
C ARG A 305 -7.79 13.01 1.68
N SER A 306 -7.83 13.09 0.35
CA SER A 306 -8.42 14.23 -0.38
C SER A 306 -9.91 14.42 -0.14
N THR A 307 -10.64 13.34 0.23
CA THR A 307 -12.08 13.42 0.53
C THR A 307 -12.39 14.10 1.87
N GLY A 308 -11.38 14.23 2.75
CA GLY A 308 -11.49 14.92 4.03
C GLY A 308 -12.46 14.27 5.03
N GLY A 309 -13.03 15.07 5.95
CA GLY A 309 -13.85 14.55 7.04
C GLY A 309 -13.09 13.53 7.88
N LYS A 310 -13.74 12.42 8.26
CA LYS A 310 -13.08 11.33 9.02
C LYS A 310 -12.01 10.59 8.22
N ASN A 311 -12.05 10.64 6.89
CA ASN A 311 -11.01 10.06 6.06
C ASN A 311 -9.68 10.80 6.18
N SER A 312 -9.65 12.02 6.74
CA SER A 312 -8.41 12.69 7.13
C SER A 312 -7.66 11.96 8.26
N TYR A 313 -8.33 11.10 9.02
CA TYR A 313 -7.73 10.41 10.18
C TYR A 313 -7.89 8.88 10.13
N ARG A 314 -8.64 8.36 9.15
CA ARG A 314 -8.89 6.93 9.00
C ARG A 314 -7.59 6.15 8.85
N VAL A 315 -7.47 5.06 9.60
CA VAL A 315 -6.35 4.13 9.43
C VAL A 315 -6.47 3.44 8.06
N LEU A 316 -5.35 3.33 7.36
CA LEU A 316 -5.24 2.70 6.05
C LEU A 316 -4.29 1.51 6.13
N VAL A 317 -4.53 0.52 5.28
CA VAL A 317 -3.74 -0.71 5.19
C VAL A 317 -3.13 -0.78 3.80
N VAL A 318 -1.82 -1.04 3.75
CA VAL A 318 -1.08 -1.24 2.50
C VAL A 318 -0.50 -2.65 2.47
N GLN A 319 -0.52 -3.25 1.28
CA GLN A 319 -0.20 -4.66 1.09
C GLN A 319 1.28 -4.81 0.74
N GLY A 320 1.90 -5.86 1.29
CA GLY A 320 3.21 -6.32 0.85
C GLY A 320 3.19 -6.91 -0.57
N PRO A 321 4.36 -7.09 -1.21
CA PRO A 321 4.48 -7.75 -2.51
C PRO A 321 3.87 -9.15 -2.49
N SER A 322 2.86 -9.39 -3.34
CA SER A 322 2.02 -10.60 -3.37
C SER A 322 1.40 -10.95 -2.01
N THR A 323 1.39 -10.02 -1.05
CA THR A 323 1.18 -10.27 0.39
C THR A 323 2.05 -11.38 0.98
N ASP A 324 3.13 -11.75 0.30
CA ASP A 324 4.00 -12.84 0.70
C ASP A 324 4.96 -12.37 1.79
N ILE A 325 5.07 -13.13 2.88
CA ILE A 325 5.90 -12.76 4.05
C ILE A 325 7.37 -12.65 3.67
N ILE A 326 7.89 -13.56 2.84
CA ILE A 326 9.29 -13.58 2.43
C ILE A 326 9.61 -12.38 1.56
N LYS A 327 8.86 -12.17 0.48
CA LYS A 327 9.03 -11.03 -0.43
C LYS A 327 8.87 -9.72 0.31
N THR A 328 7.89 -9.61 1.22
CA THR A 328 7.69 -8.42 2.05
C THR A 328 8.90 -8.16 2.94
N SER A 329 9.46 -9.20 3.55
CA SER A 329 10.66 -9.07 4.38
C SER A 329 11.91 -8.65 3.59
N GLN A 330 11.97 -8.96 2.29
CA GLN A 330 13.12 -8.67 1.42
C GLN A 330 13.01 -7.31 0.71
N LEU A 331 11.82 -6.96 0.23
CA LEU A 331 11.59 -5.78 -0.61
C LEU A 331 11.08 -4.56 0.17
N MET A 332 10.62 -4.75 1.41
CA MET A 332 10.14 -3.67 2.26
C MET A 332 10.86 -3.61 3.61
N THR A 333 10.95 -2.40 4.15
CA THR A 333 11.45 -2.09 5.49
C THR A 333 10.50 -1.10 6.17
N PRO A 334 10.54 -0.95 7.51
CA PRO A 334 9.72 0.03 8.20
C PRO A 334 9.86 1.47 7.69
N THR A 335 11.00 1.81 7.09
CA THR A 335 11.29 3.15 6.56
C THR A 335 10.95 3.31 5.07
N THR A 336 10.43 2.28 4.41
CA THR A 336 10.06 2.29 2.98
C THR A 336 8.57 2.06 2.75
N LEU A 337 7.73 2.19 3.79
CA LEU A 337 6.29 2.27 3.60
C LEU A 337 5.92 3.50 2.75
N PRO A 338 4.82 3.44 1.99
CA PRO A 338 4.31 4.59 1.24
C PRO A 338 4.02 5.77 2.18
N HIS A 339 4.21 6.98 1.68
CA HIS A 339 4.03 8.18 2.49
C HIS A 339 2.53 8.48 2.76
N ASP A 340 2.19 8.59 4.04
CA ASP A 340 0.92 9.18 4.50
C ASP A 340 1.23 10.51 5.20
N PRO A 341 0.62 11.64 4.79
CA PRO A 341 0.82 12.92 5.46
C PRO A 341 0.33 12.92 6.92
N VAL A 342 -0.43 11.91 7.34
CA VAL A 342 -0.97 11.79 8.69
C VAL A 342 -0.18 10.72 9.46
N PRO A 343 0.55 11.11 10.52
CA PRO A 343 1.44 10.19 11.23
C PRO A 343 0.66 9.08 11.92
N ASN A 344 1.25 7.88 11.97
CA ASN A 344 0.75 6.72 12.71
C ASN A 344 -0.65 6.24 12.27
N ARG A 345 -0.98 6.38 10.98
CA ARG A 345 -2.27 5.93 10.40
C ARG A 345 -2.14 4.80 9.37
N LEU A 346 -0.98 4.16 9.26
CA LEU A 346 -0.76 3.03 8.36
C LEU A 346 -0.62 1.70 9.11
N MET A 347 -1.16 0.64 8.52
CA MET A 347 -0.87 -0.77 8.83
C MET A 347 -0.29 -1.46 7.59
N LEU A 348 0.47 -2.53 7.81
CA LEU A 348 0.96 -3.42 6.76
C LEU A 348 0.13 -4.70 6.72
N GLU A 349 -0.17 -5.22 5.53
CA GLU A 349 -0.87 -6.49 5.33
C GLU A 349 -0.03 -7.51 4.56
N VAL A 350 -0.02 -8.74 5.07
CA VAL A 350 0.54 -9.96 4.45
C VAL A 350 -0.47 -11.09 4.61
N HIS A 351 -0.39 -12.14 3.79
CA HIS A 351 -1.21 -13.35 3.85
C HIS A 351 -0.31 -14.56 4.11
N PHE A 352 -0.90 -15.67 4.55
CA PHE A 352 -0.15 -16.88 4.83
C PHE A 352 -0.96 -18.16 4.65
N TYR A 353 -0.53 -18.97 3.68
CA TYR A 353 -1.07 -20.30 3.39
C TYR A 353 0.05 -21.36 3.37
N GLY A 354 1.13 -21.11 4.10
CA GLY A 354 2.28 -22.01 4.20
C GLY A 354 2.03 -23.22 5.13
N PRO A 355 2.68 -24.37 4.88
CA PRO A 355 3.41 -24.68 3.66
C PRO A 355 2.44 -24.92 2.50
N TRP A 356 2.87 -24.54 1.30
CA TRP A 356 2.02 -24.54 0.11
C TRP A 356 1.44 -25.93 -0.22
N HIS A 357 2.17 -27.02 0.09
CA HIS A 357 1.74 -28.40 -0.20
C HIS A 357 0.60 -28.86 0.72
N PHE A 358 0.50 -28.35 1.95
CA PHE A 358 -0.55 -28.71 2.88
C PHE A 358 -1.88 -28.03 2.53
N ASN A 359 -1.80 -26.80 2.01
CA ASN A 359 -2.96 -26.06 1.50
C ASN A 359 -3.25 -26.33 0.02
N LEU A 360 -2.53 -27.26 -0.62
CA LEU A 360 -2.75 -27.62 -2.00
C LEU A 360 -4.10 -28.36 -2.16
N PRO A 361 -5.03 -27.88 -3.00
CA PRO A 361 -6.36 -28.48 -3.08
C PRO A 361 -6.36 -29.84 -3.77
N LYS A 362 -5.43 -30.08 -4.70
CA LYS A 362 -5.30 -31.37 -5.40
C LYS A 362 -3.89 -31.61 -5.91
N ASP A 363 -3.54 -32.89 -6.04
CA ASP A 363 -2.36 -33.31 -6.77
C ASP A 363 -2.37 -32.78 -8.20
N GLY A 364 -1.18 -32.63 -8.79
CA GLY A 364 -1.08 -32.30 -10.21
C GLY A 364 -1.39 -30.84 -10.57
N LEU A 365 -1.77 -30.00 -9.60
CA LEU A 365 -2.31 -28.66 -9.88
C LEU A 365 -1.30 -27.76 -10.60
N TYR A 366 -0.03 -27.79 -10.19
CA TYR A 366 1.03 -27.00 -10.82
C TYR A 366 1.79 -27.81 -11.88
N ASN A 367 2.10 -29.08 -11.58
CA ASN A 367 2.66 -30.05 -12.52
C ASN A 367 2.31 -31.48 -12.06
N ALA A 368 2.53 -32.48 -12.92
CA ALA A 368 2.16 -33.88 -12.69
C ALA A 368 2.73 -34.49 -11.39
N ASP A 369 3.88 -33.99 -10.94
CA ASP A 369 4.60 -34.50 -9.77
C ASP A 369 4.19 -33.81 -8.46
N THR A 370 3.41 -32.73 -8.54
CA THR A 370 2.94 -31.97 -7.38
C THR A 370 2.00 -32.84 -6.53
N LYS A 371 2.30 -33.00 -5.24
CA LYS A 371 1.49 -33.74 -4.28
C LYS A 371 1.00 -32.83 -3.15
N ALA A 372 -0.27 -33.00 -2.80
CA ALA A 372 -0.82 -32.40 -1.59
C ALA A 372 -0.38 -33.24 -0.37
N SER A 373 0.02 -32.55 0.68
CA SER A 373 0.22 -33.13 2.01
C SER A 373 -1.12 -33.15 2.74
N TYR A 374 -1.41 -34.24 3.45
CA TYR A 374 -2.63 -34.38 4.24
C TYR A 374 -2.34 -34.29 5.74
N TYR A 375 -1.10 -34.48 6.14
CA TYR A 375 -0.71 -34.54 7.54
C TYR A 375 0.38 -33.51 7.81
N TRP A 376 0.15 -32.62 8.75
CA TRP A 376 1.04 -31.52 9.12
C TRP A 376 1.28 -31.47 10.63
N GLY A 377 2.51 -31.18 11.00
CA GLY A 377 3.01 -31.04 12.36
C GLY A 377 3.71 -32.32 12.79
N ALA A 378 4.85 -32.17 13.47
CA ALA A 378 5.75 -33.29 13.80
C ALA A 378 5.04 -34.41 14.61
N GLY A 379 3.99 -34.06 15.35
CA GLY A 379 3.17 -34.99 16.13
C GLY A 379 2.01 -35.66 15.38
N ASN A 380 1.75 -35.30 14.12
CA ASN A 380 0.55 -35.70 13.40
C ASN A 380 0.83 -36.47 12.10
N HIS A 381 2.00 -37.07 11.94
CA HIS A 381 2.30 -37.87 10.74
C HIS A 381 1.50 -39.17 10.72
N SER A 382 0.93 -39.51 9.56
CA SER A 382 0.25 -40.80 9.39
C SER A 382 1.26 -41.91 9.15
N ILE A 383 1.05 -43.03 9.82
CA ILE A 383 1.81 -44.27 9.63
C ILE A 383 1.26 -45.13 8.47
N ILE A 384 0.00 -44.92 8.09
CA ILE A 384 -0.67 -45.68 7.03
C ILE A 384 -0.65 -44.97 5.67
N GLU A 385 -0.31 -43.67 5.66
CA GLU A 385 -0.19 -42.90 4.43
C GLU A 385 1.05 -41.96 4.47
N PRO A 386 2.27 -42.49 4.69
CA PRO A 386 3.46 -41.69 4.97
C PRO A 386 3.91 -40.79 3.82
N LEU A 387 3.54 -41.12 2.58
CA LEU A 387 3.82 -40.29 1.39
C LEU A 387 2.98 -39.00 1.34
N ARG A 388 2.04 -38.81 2.27
CA ARG A 388 1.21 -37.60 2.41
C ARG A 388 1.56 -36.79 3.66
N ASN A 389 2.58 -37.19 4.42
CA ASN A 389 3.11 -36.37 5.50
C ASN A 389 3.82 -35.15 4.90
N ALA A 390 3.67 -34.01 5.56
CA ALA A 390 4.41 -32.80 5.23
C ALA A 390 5.92 -33.13 5.21
N PRO A 391 6.60 -32.95 4.07
CA PRO A 391 8.04 -33.22 3.99
C PRO A 391 8.89 -32.12 4.63
N ASP A 392 8.32 -30.92 4.78
CA ASP A 392 8.93 -29.68 5.25
C ASP A 392 7.83 -28.70 5.73
N GLY A 393 8.22 -27.52 6.18
CA GLY A 393 7.29 -26.44 6.51
C GLY A 393 6.45 -26.72 7.76
N GLU A 394 7.04 -27.40 8.74
CA GLU A 394 6.43 -27.65 10.05
C GLU A 394 6.77 -26.51 11.04
N GLU A 395 6.57 -26.72 12.34
CA GLU A 395 6.48 -25.65 13.34
C GLU A 395 7.66 -24.67 13.33
N ASP A 396 8.91 -25.16 13.35
CA ASP A 396 10.09 -24.30 13.42
C ASP A 396 10.26 -23.44 12.15
N GLU A 397 10.00 -24.01 10.98
CA GLU A 397 10.12 -23.31 9.70
C GLU A 397 9.04 -22.24 9.55
N LEU A 398 7.78 -22.56 9.86
CA LEU A 398 6.70 -21.58 9.80
C LEU A 398 6.86 -20.48 10.86
N SER A 399 7.36 -20.82 12.05
CA SER A 399 7.69 -19.83 13.09
C SER A 399 8.76 -18.85 12.61
N ALA A 400 9.84 -19.37 12.02
CA ALA A 400 10.90 -18.55 11.45
C ALA A 400 10.40 -17.68 10.29
N GLU A 401 9.51 -18.21 9.44
CA GLU A 401 8.91 -17.45 8.35
C GLU A 401 8.03 -16.31 8.85
N ILE A 402 7.00 -16.60 9.66
CA ILE A 402 6.08 -15.61 10.22
C ILE A 402 6.85 -14.54 11.01
N GLY A 403 7.92 -14.93 11.71
CA GLY A 403 8.79 -14.01 12.44
C GLY A 403 9.51 -12.97 11.58
N LYS A 404 9.69 -13.18 10.26
CA LYS A 404 10.43 -12.25 9.37
C LYS A 404 9.78 -10.88 9.24
N ILE A 405 8.47 -10.80 9.40
CA ILE A 405 7.73 -9.52 9.33
C ILE A 405 7.55 -8.85 10.70
N LYS A 406 8.02 -9.48 11.79
CA LYS A 406 7.98 -8.89 13.14
C LYS A 406 8.72 -7.55 13.21
N LYS A 407 9.74 -7.34 12.36
CA LYS A 407 10.49 -6.07 12.26
C LYS A 407 9.60 -4.84 12.04
N PHE A 408 8.42 -4.98 11.43
CA PHE A 408 7.46 -3.89 11.27
C PHE A 408 6.73 -3.61 12.58
N VAL A 409 6.27 -4.66 13.27
CA VAL A 409 5.65 -4.58 14.60
C VAL A 409 6.60 -3.92 15.60
N ASP A 410 7.88 -4.33 15.61
CA ASP A 410 8.90 -3.78 16.51
C ASP A 410 9.20 -2.29 16.21
N ALA A 411 8.96 -1.85 14.98
CA ALA A 411 9.06 -0.45 14.57
C ALA A 411 7.77 0.35 14.83
N GLY A 412 6.76 -0.24 15.50
CA GLY A 412 5.49 0.41 15.82
C GLY A 412 4.47 0.42 14.67
N ILE A 413 4.73 -0.33 13.59
CA ILE A 413 3.82 -0.49 12.45
C ILE A 413 2.99 -1.76 12.67
N PRO A 414 1.67 -1.66 12.89
CA PRO A 414 0.84 -2.84 13.06
C PRO A 414 0.82 -3.67 11.77
N VAL A 415 0.89 -4.99 11.93
CA VAL A 415 0.82 -5.94 10.83
C VAL A 415 -0.46 -6.76 10.93
N MET A 416 -1.16 -6.89 9.81
CA MET A 416 -2.26 -7.82 9.61
C MET A 416 -1.75 -9.05 8.84
N LEU A 417 -2.06 -10.23 9.36
CA LEU A 417 -2.13 -11.45 8.58
C LEU A 417 -3.54 -11.48 7.98
N GLY A 418 -3.72 -10.73 6.89
CA GLY A 418 -5.01 -10.39 6.29
C GLY A 418 -5.79 -11.62 5.83
N GLU A 419 -5.08 -12.69 5.49
CA GLU A 419 -5.65 -13.99 5.20
C GLU A 419 -4.74 -15.11 5.69
N TYR A 420 -5.37 -16.14 6.27
CA TYR A 420 -4.78 -17.46 6.47
C TYR A 420 -5.92 -18.47 6.60
N GLY A 421 -5.70 -19.70 6.16
CA GLY A 421 -6.73 -20.73 6.25
C GLY A 421 -6.20 -22.09 5.82
N THR A 422 -6.84 -23.13 6.35
CA THR A 422 -6.69 -24.51 5.91
C THR A 422 -7.98 -25.25 6.23
N TRP A 423 -8.35 -26.26 5.43
CA TRP A 423 -9.64 -26.93 5.56
C TRP A 423 -9.51 -28.43 5.54
N ARG A 424 -10.50 -29.08 6.15
CA ARG A 424 -10.67 -30.53 6.09
C ARG A 424 -10.91 -30.95 4.64
N ARG A 425 -10.20 -31.98 4.21
CA ARG A 425 -10.33 -32.54 2.89
C ARG A 425 -11.62 -33.35 2.78
N THR A 426 -12.41 -33.07 1.75
CA THR A 426 -13.66 -33.79 1.46
C THR A 426 -13.70 -34.24 0.00
N ALA A 427 -14.58 -35.18 -0.32
CA ALA A 427 -14.82 -35.58 -1.71
C ALA A 427 -15.33 -34.41 -2.56
N GLU A 428 -16.17 -33.54 -1.99
CA GLU A 428 -16.73 -32.37 -2.70
C GLU A 428 -15.67 -31.31 -2.97
N TYR A 429 -14.82 -31.01 -1.98
CA TYR A 429 -13.85 -29.93 -2.11
C TYR A 429 -12.60 -30.34 -2.89
N ASN A 430 -12.03 -31.51 -2.59
CA ASN A 430 -10.74 -31.91 -3.12
C ASN A 430 -10.77 -33.12 -4.04
N GLY A 431 -11.91 -33.84 -4.13
CA GLY A 431 -12.02 -35.10 -4.86
C GLY A 431 -11.21 -36.26 -4.27
N GLN A 432 -10.51 -36.05 -3.16
CA GLN A 432 -9.65 -37.04 -2.50
C GLN A 432 -9.84 -36.94 -0.98
N ILE A 433 -10.17 -38.09 -0.36
CA ILE A 433 -10.32 -38.23 1.09
C ILE A 433 -9.07 -38.92 1.64
N PRO A 434 -8.41 -38.37 2.68
CA PRO A 434 -7.26 -39.00 3.33
C PRO A 434 -7.61 -40.37 3.93
N LEU A 435 -6.68 -41.33 3.85
CA LEU A 435 -6.90 -42.66 4.44
C LEU A 435 -6.98 -42.61 5.98
N ASP A 436 -6.23 -41.70 6.60
CA ASP A 436 -6.22 -41.44 8.03
C ASP A 436 -6.96 -40.13 8.33
N THR A 437 -8.27 -40.11 8.11
CA THR A 437 -9.08 -38.88 8.25
C THR A 437 -9.01 -38.28 9.66
N GLU A 438 -8.86 -39.11 10.70
CA GLU A 438 -8.70 -38.62 12.08
C GLU A 438 -7.40 -37.82 12.22
N MET A 439 -6.28 -38.36 11.73
CA MET A 439 -5.00 -37.66 11.77
C MET A 439 -5.00 -36.41 10.91
N HIS A 440 -5.63 -36.45 9.73
CA HIS A 440 -5.78 -35.26 8.88
C HIS A 440 -6.52 -34.14 9.62
N ASN A 441 -7.63 -34.46 10.28
CA ASN A 441 -8.38 -33.46 11.05
C ASN A 441 -7.55 -32.90 12.22
N LYS A 442 -6.74 -33.74 12.90
CA LYS A 442 -5.78 -33.29 13.92
C LYS A 442 -4.73 -32.35 13.34
N SER A 443 -4.21 -32.63 12.15
CA SER A 443 -3.27 -31.74 11.45
C SER A 443 -3.87 -30.38 11.10
N VAL A 444 -5.11 -30.36 10.58
CA VAL A 444 -5.84 -29.12 10.26
C VAL A 444 -6.03 -28.27 11.53
N ASP A 445 -6.47 -28.88 12.63
CA ASP A 445 -6.66 -28.19 13.91
C ASP A 445 -5.33 -27.72 14.52
N ALA A 446 -4.28 -28.54 14.43
CA ALA A 446 -2.94 -28.18 14.91
C ALA A 446 -2.35 -27.00 14.12
N TRP A 447 -2.47 -27.01 12.79
CA TRP A 447 -2.02 -25.91 11.94
C TRP A 447 -2.75 -24.61 12.26
N ALA A 448 -4.08 -24.65 12.35
CA ALA A 448 -4.89 -23.47 12.65
C ALA A 448 -4.55 -22.89 14.03
N THR A 449 -4.39 -23.76 15.04
CA THR A 449 -3.96 -23.35 16.38
C THR A 449 -2.57 -22.73 16.33
N PHE A 450 -1.62 -23.38 15.66
CA PHE A 450 -0.23 -22.97 15.59
C PHE A 450 -0.06 -21.62 14.90
N VAL A 451 -0.60 -21.46 13.68
CA VAL A 451 -0.46 -20.21 12.92
C VAL A 451 -1.13 -19.04 13.65
N THR A 452 -2.33 -19.25 14.20
CA THR A 452 -3.02 -18.21 14.99
C THR A 452 -2.18 -17.77 16.19
N LYS A 453 -1.65 -18.73 16.95
CA LYS A 453 -0.81 -18.48 18.13
C LYS A 453 0.49 -17.78 17.76
N THR A 454 1.16 -18.24 16.71
CA THR A 454 2.42 -17.70 16.24
C THR A 454 2.25 -16.27 15.72
N ALA A 455 1.19 -16.00 14.95
CA ALA A 455 0.86 -14.65 14.51
C ALA A 455 0.62 -13.71 15.70
N LYS A 456 -0.24 -14.11 16.64
CA LYS A 456 -0.55 -13.33 17.85
C LYS A 456 0.71 -13.06 18.69
N ALA A 457 1.56 -14.08 18.92
CA ALA A 457 2.79 -13.95 19.70
C ALA A 457 3.81 -12.98 19.08
N ASN A 458 3.83 -12.87 17.75
CA ASN A 458 4.65 -11.91 17.03
C ASN A 458 4.01 -10.51 16.93
N GLY A 459 2.83 -10.31 17.53
CA GLY A 459 2.10 -9.05 17.47
C GLY A 459 1.53 -8.77 16.08
N ILE A 460 1.06 -9.80 15.40
CA ILE A 460 0.38 -9.74 14.10
C ILE A 460 -1.12 -10.02 14.32
N LEU A 461 -2.00 -9.41 13.52
CA LEU A 461 -3.45 -9.60 13.60
C LEU A 461 -3.92 -10.72 12.64
N PRO A 462 -4.29 -11.91 13.11
CA PRO A 462 -4.76 -12.99 12.24
C PRO A 462 -6.23 -12.80 11.79
N PHE A 463 -6.47 -12.87 10.48
CA PHE A 463 -7.80 -12.88 9.87
C PHE A 463 -8.05 -14.18 9.11
N TRP A 464 -8.91 -15.05 9.67
CA TRP A 464 -9.20 -16.36 9.09
C TRP A 464 -9.93 -16.23 7.75
N TRP A 465 -9.51 -16.95 6.72
CA TRP A 465 -10.17 -16.97 5.42
C TRP A 465 -11.40 -17.89 5.45
N GLU A 466 -12.60 -17.30 5.58
CA GLU A 466 -13.86 -18.05 5.63
C GLU A 466 -14.69 -17.87 4.36
N ILE A 467 -14.88 -18.98 3.65
CA ILE A 467 -15.57 -19.05 2.35
C ILE A 467 -16.85 -19.92 2.40
N GLY A 468 -17.43 -20.11 3.58
CA GLY A 468 -18.62 -20.94 3.80
C GLY A 468 -18.32 -22.39 4.20
N PHE A 469 -17.07 -22.67 4.58
CA PHE A 469 -16.58 -24.01 4.93
C PHE A 469 -16.72 -24.27 6.41
N ASN A 470 -16.30 -23.33 7.26
CA ASN A 470 -16.39 -23.49 8.71
C ASN A 470 -17.73 -23.00 9.25
N LEU A 471 -18.35 -22.02 8.59
CA LEU A 471 -19.58 -21.38 9.01
C LEU A 471 -20.64 -21.46 7.91
N ASP A 472 -21.87 -21.77 8.31
CA ASP A 472 -23.03 -21.65 7.44
C ASP A 472 -23.60 -20.24 7.54
N ARG A 473 -23.31 -19.42 6.54
CA ARG A 473 -23.81 -18.05 6.46
C ARG A 473 -25.32 -17.96 6.27
N ALA A 474 -25.92 -18.92 5.57
CA ALA A 474 -27.36 -18.88 5.31
C ALA A 474 -28.16 -19.13 6.58
N ASN A 475 -27.65 -20.02 7.44
CA ASN A 475 -28.33 -20.49 8.64
C ASN A 475 -27.76 -19.95 9.96
N ASN A 476 -26.70 -19.15 9.91
CA ASN A 476 -25.99 -18.63 11.09
C ASN A 476 -25.57 -19.76 12.06
N SER A 477 -24.94 -20.81 11.53
CA SER A 477 -24.53 -21.98 12.30
C SER A 477 -23.08 -22.38 12.02
N VAL A 478 -22.48 -23.12 12.95
CA VAL A 478 -21.11 -23.62 12.82
C VAL A 478 -21.14 -24.99 12.14
N LYS A 479 -20.44 -25.13 11.02
CA LYS A 479 -20.27 -26.43 10.31
C LYS A 479 -19.12 -27.24 10.92
N ASP A 480 -18.07 -26.56 11.37
CA ASP A 480 -16.85 -27.16 11.88
C ASP A 480 -16.45 -26.59 13.25
N GLN A 481 -17.07 -27.12 14.31
CA GLN A 481 -16.85 -26.62 15.67
C GLN A 481 -15.43 -26.88 16.16
N ALA A 482 -14.78 -27.97 15.71
CA ALA A 482 -13.42 -28.30 16.10
C ALA A 482 -12.43 -27.26 15.56
N LEU A 483 -12.57 -26.86 14.30
CA LEU A 483 -11.70 -25.84 13.72
C LEU A 483 -11.92 -24.46 14.35
N ILE A 484 -13.17 -24.07 14.62
CA ILE A 484 -13.46 -22.83 15.35
C ILE A 484 -12.81 -22.86 16.75
N ASN A 485 -12.84 -24.01 17.43
CA ASN A 485 -12.18 -24.16 18.72
C ASN A 485 -10.64 -24.09 18.61
N ALA A 486 -10.06 -24.66 17.55
CA ALA A 486 -8.63 -24.60 17.28
C ALA A 486 -8.15 -23.16 17.05
N ILE A 487 -8.86 -22.39 16.22
CA ILE A 487 -8.58 -20.96 16.01
C ILE A 487 -8.66 -20.20 17.34
N LYS A 488 -9.73 -20.42 18.12
CA LYS A 488 -9.87 -19.83 19.47
C LYS A 488 -8.75 -20.23 20.42
N ALA A 489 -8.31 -21.49 20.40
CA ALA A 489 -7.25 -21.98 21.25
C ALA A 489 -5.90 -21.36 20.88
N GLY A 490 -5.64 -21.11 19.60
CA GLY A 490 -4.46 -20.36 19.17
C GLY A 490 -4.56 -18.88 19.51
N TYR A 491 -5.78 -18.34 19.52
CA TYR A 491 -6.02 -16.93 19.82
C TYR A 491 -6.03 -16.59 21.31
N ASN A 492 -6.33 -17.53 22.21
CA ASN A 492 -6.28 -17.30 23.66
C ASN A 492 -4.85 -17.55 24.17
#